data_AF-A0A8J3BSW6-F1
#
_entry.id   AF-A0A8J3BSW6-F1
#
_cell.length_a   1.000
_cell.length_b   1.000
_cell.length_c   1.000
_cell.angle_alpha   90.00
_cell.angle_beta   90.00
_cell.angle_gamma   90.00
#
_symmetry.space_group_name_H-M   'P 1'
#
loop_
_entity.id
_entity.type
_entity.pdbx_description
1 polymer ?
#
loop_
_entity_poly.entity_id
_entity_poly.type
_entity_poly.pdbx_seq_one_letter_code
_entity_poly.pdbx_strand_id
1 'polypeptide(L)'
;MPIDMPIDIDAIKQRDSAATPGPWQWFGNTDNHQVFLGTPDRGRLYIMRFVRWGMRDAQPVFYDHAGDTGQVKAADVPIYQVAPDATSRADERVYRADIRGLRQPDAEFIAAARQDVTDLLAALTDARAEVDRLRTGVKAVADGLDLAAAEDANPWLTAEHRGGLANTATQLLDLLAAGGAL
;
A
#
# COMPACT_ATOMS: atom_id res chain seq x y z
N MET A 1 18.02 0.05 -13.18
CA MET A 1 17.22 0.63 -14.29
C MET A 1 16.05 1.36 -13.66
N PRO A 2 15.84 2.65 -13.91
CA PRO A 2 14.56 3.27 -13.61
C PRO A 2 13.53 2.67 -14.58
N ILE A 3 12.54 1.98 -14.03
CA ILE A 3 11.40 1.50 -14.80
C ILE A 3 10.46 2.71 -14.93
N ASP A 4 10.61 3.47 -16.00
CA ASP A 4 9.71 4.57 -16.35
C ASP A 4 8.48 3.99 -17.09
N MET A 5 7.76 3.08 -16.42
CA MET A 5 6.46 2.62 -16.89
C MET A 5 5.39 3.43 -16.16
N PRO A 6 4.52 4.14 -16.88
CA PRO A 6 3.42 4.85 -16.24
C PRO A 6 2.56 3.86 -15.46
N ILE A 7 2.25 4.22 -14.21
CA ILE A 7 1.47 3.36 -13.33
C ILE A 7 0.01 3.34 -13.81
N ASP A 8 -0.46 2.18 -14.27
CA ASP A 8 -1.87 1.98 -14.64
C ASP A 8 -2.73 1.79 -13.38
N ILE A 9 -3.25 2.90 -12.86
CA ILE A 9 -4.09 2.95 -11.66
C ILE A 9 -5.43 2.21 -11.87
N ASP A 10 -5.99 2.26 -13.07
CA ASP A 10 -7.29 1.62 -13.33
C ASP A 10 -7.14 0.10 -13.38
N ALA A 11 -6.06 -0.41 -13.97
CA ALA A 11 -5.73 -1.83 -13.89
C ALA A 11 -5.43 -2.29 -12.45
N ILE A 12 -4.85 -1.43 -11.59
CA ILE A 12 -4.69 -1.73 -10.16
C ILE A 12 -6.05 -1.82 -9.47
N LYS A 13 -6.93 -0.83 -9.65
CA LYS A 13 -8.30 -0.83 -9.08
C LYS A 13 -9.12 -2.03 -9.54
N GLN A 14 -8.98 -2.43 -10.80
CA GLN A 14 -9.67 -3.61 -11.33
C GLN A 14 -9.19 -4.89 -10.64
N ARG A 15 -7.88 -5.09 -10.51
CA ARG A 15 -7.32 -6.24 -9.79
C ARG A 15 -7.70 -6.23 -8.32
N ASP A 16 -7.70 -5.05 -7.70
CA ASP A 16 -8.05 -4.84 -6.31
C ASP A 16 -9.51 -5.24 -6.02
N SER A 17 -10.44 -4.79 -6.85
CA SER A 17 -11.88 -5.10 -6.72
C SER A 17 -12.22 -6.56 -7.06
N ALA A 18 -11.45 -7.20 -7.94
CA ALA A 18 -11.63 -8.60 -8.30
C ALA A 18 -11.04 -9.59 -7.27
N ALA A 19 -10.06 -9.15 -6.47
CA ALA A 19 -9.44 -9.98 -5.45
C ALA A 19 -10.39 -10.26 -4.27
N THR A 20 -10.16 -11.37 -3.56
CA THR A 20 -10.91 -11.69 -2.33
C THR A 20 -10.77 -10.55 -1.33
N PRO A 21 -11.86 -9.91 -0.85
CA PRO A 21 -11.73 -8.76 0.01
C PRO A 21 -11.07 -9.12 1.36
N GLY A 22 -10.34 -8.16 1.93
CA GLY A 22 -9.63 -8.29 3.21
C GLY A 22 -10.53 -8.11 4.44
N PRO A 23 -9.95 -8.19 5.65
CA PRO A 23 -8.52 -8.41 5.91
C PRO A 23 -8.08 -9.87 5.64
N TRP A 24 -6.78 -10.07 5.38
CA TRP A 24 -6.19 -11.40 5.22
C TRP A 24 -5.29 -11.73 6.42
N GLN A 25 -5.24 -13.01 6.79
CA GLN A 25 -4.43 -13.48 7.90
C GLN A 25 -3.98 -14.93 7.66
N TRP A 26 -2.78 -15.26 8.17
CA TRP A 26 -2.28 -16.63 8.17
C TRP A 26 -2.90 -17.45 9.31
N PHE A 27 -3.40 -18.62 8.95
CA PHE A 27 -4.00 -19.58 9.85
C PHE A 27 -3.40 -20.94 9.65
N GLY A 28 -3.65 -21.82 10.60
CA GLY A 28 -3.15 -23.17 10.53
C GLY A 28 -3.08 -23.83 11.88
N ASN A 29 -2.56 -25.05 11.84
CA ASN A 29 -2.25 -25.83 13.00
C ASN A 29 -0.98 -26.65 12.70
N THR A 30 0.07 -26.46 13.49
CA THR A 30 1.35 -27.12 13.24
C THR A 30 1.32 -28.62 13.53
N ASP A 31 0.41 -29.11 14.38
CA ASP A 31 0.26 -30.55 14.66
C ASP A 31 -0.43 -31.28 13.48
N ASN A 32 -1.30 -30.57 12.75
CA ASN A 32 -2.03 -31.12 11.59
C ASN A 32 -1.38 -30.78 10.23
N HIS A 33 -0.17 -30.20 10.24
CA HIS A 33 0.57 -29.75 9.05
C HIS A 33 -0.27 -28.86 8.12
N GLN A 34 -1.09 -27.98 8.71
CA GLN A 34 -1.96 -27.10 7.97
C GLN A 34 -1.49 -25.66 8.13
N VAL A 35 -1.19 -25.00 7.01
CA VAL A 35 -0.96 -23.54 6.96
C VAL A 35 -1.70 -23.01 5.73
N PHE A 36 -2.39 -21.88 5.86
CA PHE A 36 -3.12 -21.23 4.78
C PHE A 36 -3.34 -19.74 5.06
N LEU A 37 -3.58 -18.97 4.01
CA LEU A 37 -4.01 -17.57 4.09
C LEU A 37 -5.53 -17.50 3.92
N GLY A 38 -6.21 -16.79 4.81
CA GLY A 38 -7.66 -16.69 4.80
C GLY A 38 -8.22 -15.39 5.41
N THR A 39 -9.54 -15.23 5.37
CA THR A 39 -10.24 -14.12 6.03
C THR A 39 -10.57 -14.46 7.49
N PRO A 40 -10.27 -13.58 8.48
CA PRO A 40 -10.62 -13.83 9.89
C PRO A 40 -12.12 -13.71 10.17
N ASP A 41 -12.82 -12.88 9.41
CA ASP A 41 -14.17 -12.35 9.70
C ASP A 41 -15.27 -12.89 8.77
N ARG A 42 -14.91 -13.64 7.72
CA ARG A 42 -15.86 -14.15 6.71
C ARG A 42 -15.88 -15.68 6.62
N GLY A 43 -15.87 -16.35 7.76
CA GLY A 43 -15.92 -17.82 7.80
C GLY A 43 -14.69 -18.51 7.20
N ARG A 44 -13.53 -17.83 7.20
CA ARG A 44 -12.25 -18.35 6.67
C ARG A 44 -12.31 -18.75 5.20
N LEU A 45 -12.70 -17.79 4.35
CA LEU A 45 -12.49 -17.93 2.92
C LEU A 45 -10.99 -18.14 2.67
N TYR A 46 -10.62 -19.18 1.93
CA TYR A 46 -9.23 -19.48 1.61
C TYR A 46 -8.77 -18.58 0.46
N ILE A 47 -7.82 -17.67 0.73
CA ILE A 47 -7.12 -16.92 -0.32
C ILE A 47 -6.05 -17.82 -0.93
N MET A 48 -5.30 -18.52 -0.07
CA MET A 48 -4.27 -19.44 -0.50
C MET A 48 -4.26 -20.64 0.45
N ARG A 49 -4.52 -21.83 -0.10
CA ARG A 49 -4.39 -23.10 0.61
C ARG A 49 -3.45 -24.01 -0.16
N PHE A 50 -2.62 -24.73 0.58
CA PHE A 50 -1.70 -25.71 0.00
C PHE A 50 -2.37 -27.07 -0.03
N VAL A 51 -2.57 -27.59 -1.25
CA VAL A 51 -2.98 -28.97 -1.48
C VAL A 51 -1.72 -29.82 -1.65
N ARG A 52 -1.69 -31.01 -1.05
CA ARG A 52 -0.56 -31.95 -1.17
C ARG A 52 -0.28 -32.26 -2.65
N TRP A 53 0.98 -32.20 -3.07
CA TRP A 53 1.44 -32.81 -4.32
C TRP A 53 2.09 -34.16 -3.98
N GLY A 54 1.31 -35.24 -4.04
CA GLY A 54 1.79 -36.60 -3.77
C GLY A 54 2.10 -36.86 -2.28
N MET A 55 3.18 -37.61 -2.02
CA MET A 55 3.53 -38.15 -0.68
C MET A 55 4.16 -37.13 0.29
N ARG A 56 4.32 -35.86 -0.08
CA ARG A 56 4.99 -34.85 0.78
C ARG A 56 3.98 -33.81 1.27
N ASP A 57 4.04 -33.50 2.56
CA ASP A 57 3.27 -32.41 3.19
C ASP A 57 3.49 -31.11 2.41
N ALA A 58 2.41 -30.38 2.08
CA ALA A 58 2.50 -29.13 1.34
C ALA A 58 2.33 -27.94 2.29
N GLN A 59 3.28 -27.01 2.24
CA GLN A 59 3.28 -25.77 3.02
C GLN A 59 4.01 -24.68 2.24
N PRO A 60 3.78 -23.38 2.53
CA PRO A 60 4.61 -22.33 1.96
C PRO A 60 6.02 -22.41 2.53
N VAL A 61 6.97 -22.02 1.69
CA VAL A 61 8.33 -21.67 2.07
C VAL A 61 8.55 -20.22 1.70
N PHE A 62 9.29 -19.49 2.53
CA PHE A 62 9.60 -18.09 2.30
C PHE A 62 11.11 -17.89 2.22
N TYR A 63 11.53 -16.76 1.66
CA TYR A 63 12.95 -16.45 1.57
C TYR A 63 13.54 -16.21 2.96
N ASP A 64 14.72 -16.78 3.20
CA ASP A 64 15.46 -16.59 4.44
C ASP A 64 16.34 -15.34 4.34
N HIS A 65 15.79 -14.22 4.81
CA HIS A 65 16.52 -12.95 4.89
C HIS A 65 17.72 -12.97 5.84
N ALA A 66 17.81 -13.95 6.76
CA ALA A 66 18.95 -14.09 7.68
C ALA A 66 20.07 -14.96 7.09
N GLY A 67 19.72 -15.93 6.24
CA GLY A 67 20.66 -16.87 5.60
C GLY A 67 21.10 -16.50 4.19
N ASP A 68 20.60 -15.38 3.63
CA ASP A 68 20.92 -14.77 2.32
C ASP A 68 20.65 -15.64 1.06
N THR A 69 20.49 -16.96 1.22
CA THR A 69 20.18 -17.91 0.12
C THR A 69 19.23 -19.05 0.53
N GLY A 70 18.75 -19.03 1.78
CA GLY A 70 17.95 -20.10 2.37
C GLY A 70 16.44 -19.98 2.11
N GLN A 71 15.72 -21.03 2.50
CA GLN A 71 14.27 -21.04 2.58
C GLN A 71 13.84 -21.39 4.01
N VAL A 72 12.87 -20.67 4.54
CA VAL A 72 12.25 -20.98 5.84
C VAL A 72 10.87 -21.55 5.61
N LYS A 73 10.57 -22.71 6.22
CA LYS A 73 9.25 -23.31 6.15
C LYS A 73 8.29 -22.56 7.07
N ALA A 74 7.04 -22.40 6.65
CA ALA A 74 6.03 -21.76 7.48
C ALA A 74 5.84 -22.44 8.85
N ALA A 75 5.98 -23.77 8.91
CA ALA A 75 5.88 -24.52 10.16
C ALA A 75 7.00 -24.21 11.17
N ASP A 76 8.13 -23.62 10.74
CA ASP A 76 9.28 -23.31 11.59
C ASP A 76 9.23 -21.89 12.17
N VAL A 77 8.34 -21.03 11.65
CA VAL A 77 8.15 -19.64 12.11
C VAL A 77 6.71 -19.32 12.57
N PRO A 78 6.02 -20.20 13.33
CA PRO A 78 4.64 -19.97 13.71
C PRO A 78 4.51 -18.88 14.78
N ILE A 79 3.45 -18.08 14.69
CA ILE A 79 2.92 -17.31 15.82
C ILE A 79 1.73 -18.06 16.38
N TYR A 80 1.92 -18.73 17.52
CA TYR A 80 0.86 -19.49 18.17
C TYR A 80 -0.21 -18.57 18.79
N GLN A 81 -1.47 -19.00 18.72
CA GLN A 81 -2.59 -18.26 19.32
C GLN A 81 -2.47 -18.12 20.84
N VAL A 82 -2.04 -19.19 21.50
CA VAL A 82 -2.03 -19.29 22.98
C VAL A 82 -0.74 -18.76 23.62
N ALA A 83 0.36 -18.71 22.87
CA ALA A 83 1.64 -18.17 23.33
C ALA A 83 2.37 -17.48 22.16
N PRO A 84 2.00 -16.24 21.82
CA PRO A 84 2.50 -15.56 20.63
C PRO A 84 4.01 -15.29 20.63
N ASP A 85 4.65 -15.30 21.79
CA ASP A 85 6.10 -15.10 21.92
C ASP A 85 6.88 -16.42 21.90
N ALA A 86 6.20 -17.57 21.97
CA ALA A 86 6.85 -18.87 21.90
C ALA A 86 7.35 -19.13 20.47
N THR A 87 8.64 -19.44 20.33
CA THR A 87 9.29 -19.71 19.05
C THR A 87 9.32 -21.20 18.68
N SER A 88 8.81 -22.07 19.57
CA SER A 88 8.82 -23.51 19.38
C SER A 88 7.51 -24.15 19.85
N ARG A 89 7.07 -25.20 19.14
CA ARG A 89 5.95 -26.06 19.53
C ARG A 89 6.16 -26.73 20.89
N ALA A 90 7.41 -26.95 21.29
CA ALA A 90 7.77 -27.64 22.53
C ALA A 90 7.69 -26.75 23.79
N ASP A 91 7.42 -25.46 23.63
CA ASP A 91 7.19 -24.56 24.77
C ASP A 91 5.92 -25.00 25.53
N GLU A 92 6.04 -25.16 26.85
CA GLU A 92 4.95 -25.66 27.71
C GLU A 92 3.68 -24.78 27.68
N ARG A 93 3.84 -23.49 27.34
CA ARG A 93 2.73 -22.55 27.19
C ARG A 93 1.92 -22.82 25.92
N VAL A 94 2.50 -23.52 24.94
CA VAL A 94 1.85 -23.93 23.69
C VAL A 94 1.09 -25.24 23.90
N TYR A 95 -0.01 -25.17 24.64
CA TYR A 95 -0.91 -26.33 24.80
C TYR A 95 -1.80 -26.58 23.57
N ARG A 96 -1.83 -25.62 22.62
CA ARG A 96 -2.61 -25.67 21.37
C ARG A 96 -1.76 -25.15 20.21
N ALA A 97 -1.67 -25.95 19.15
CA ALA A 97 -0.82 -25.69 17.99
C ALA A 97 -1.44 -24.78 16.92
N ASP A 98 -2.60 -24.17 17.20
CA ASP A 98 -3.23 -23.24 16.27
C ASP A 98 -2.41 -21.96 16.15
N ILE A 99 -2.18 -21.53 14.92
CA ILE A 99 -1.42 -20.31 14.62
C ILE A 99 -2.37 -19.15 14.26
N ARG A 100 -1.89 -17.93 14.49
CA ARG A 100 -2.54 -16.67 14.10
C ARG A 100 -1.71 -15.83 13.15
N GLY A 101 -0.57 -16.34 12.72
CA GLY A 101 0.43 -15.59 11.98
C GLY A 101 1.71 -16.39 11.80
N LEU A 102 2.64 -15.80 11.06
CA LEU A 102 3.98 -16.33 10.81
C LEU A 102 4.99 -15.21 11.11
N ARG A 103 6.09 -15.51 11.79
CA ARG A 103 7.22 -14.57 12.00
C ARG A 103 8.10 -14.54 10.76
N GLN A 104 7.54 -14.08 9.64
CA GLN A 104 8.28 -13.96 8.40
C GLN A 104 7.83 -12.70 7.66
N PRO A 105 8.77 -11.81 7.25
CA PRO A 105 8.42 -10.52 6.66
C PRO A 105 7.57 -10.59 5.38
N ASP A 106 7.86 -11.53 4.47
CA ASP A 106 7.08 -11.70 3.24
C ASP A 106 5.67 -12.21 3.54
N ALA A 107 5.51 -13.08 4.55
CA ALA A 107 4.22 -13.55 5.01
C ALA A 107 3.38 -12.40 5.59
N GLU A 108 4.00 -11.54 6.41
CA GLU A 108 3.38 -10.33 6.93
C GLU A 108 2.98 -9.38 5.80
N PHE A 109 3.89 -9.11 4.87
CA PHE A 109 3.64 -8.28 3.70
C PHE A 109 2.47 -8.80 2.86
N ILE A 110 2.44 -10.10 2.56
CA ILE A 110 1.34 -10.72 1.80
C ILE A 110 0.00 -10.56 2.53
N ALA A 111 -0.03 -10.71 3.85
CA ALA A 111 -1.25 -10.55 4.63
C ALA A 111 -1.72 -9.08 4.70
N ALA A 112 -0.79 -8.14 4.85
CA ALA A 112 -1.05 -6.71 4.92
C ALA A 112 -1.42 -6.09 3.56
N ALA A 113 -0.85 -6.61 2.45
CA ALA A 113 -0.97 -6.05 1.11
C ALA A 113 -2.42 -5.79 0.68
N ARG A 114 -3.37 -6.60 1.13
CA ARG A 114 -4.79 -6.39 0.83
C ARG A 114 -5.33 -5.07 1.40
N GLN A 115 -4.96 -4.75 2.63
CA GLN A 115 -5.36 -3.49 3.26
C GLN A 115 -4.52 -2.33 2.73
N ASP A 116 -3.20 -2.52 2.63
CA ASP A 116 -2.27 -1.47 2.18
C ASP A 116 -2.63 -0.94 0.79
N VAL A 117 -2.95 -1.81 -0.18
CA VAL A 117 -3.36 -1.38 -1.53
C VAL A 117 -4.64 -0.55 -1.48
N THR A 118 -5.61 -0.94 -0.64
CA THR A 118 -6.87 -0.21 -0.48
C THR A 118 -6.61 1.18 0.08
N ASP A 119 -5.81 1.27 1.14
CA ASP A 119 -5.49 2.53 1.81
C ASP A 119 -4.67 3.46 0.91
N LEU A 120 -3.72 2.91 0.14
CA LEU A 120 -2.94 3.67 -0.85
C LEU A 120 -3.81 4.22 -1.98
N LEU A 121 -4.78 3.44 -2.49
CA LEU A 121 -5.71 3.92 -3.51
C LEU A 121 -6.63 5.03 -3.00
N ALA A 122 -7.05 4.95 -1.73
CA ALA A 122 -7.83 6.01 -1.09
C ALA A 122 -6.98 7.29 -0.93
N ALA A 123 -5.78 7.18 -0.37
CA ALA A 123 -4.87 8.31 -0.21
C ALA A 123 -4.50 8.97 -1.55
N LEU A 124 -4.32 8.19 -2.63
CA LEU A 124 -4.07 8.72 -3.96
C LEU A 124 -5.27 9.50 -4.51
N THR A 125 -6.49 8.99 -4.28
CA THR A 125 -7.72 9.69 -4.65
C THR A 125 -7.80 11.06 -3.96
N ASP A 126 -7.56 11.09 -2.65
CA ASP A 126 -7.62 12.32 -1.85
C ASP A 126 -6.54 13.32 -2.28
N ALA A 127 -5.30 12.85 -2.50
CA ALA A 127 -4.21 13.69 -2.98
C ALA A 127 -4.49 14.29 -4.37
N ARG A 128 -5.10 13.52 -5.29
CA ARG A 128 -5.48 14.03 -6.61
C ARG A 128 -6.57 15.10 -6.51
N ALA A 129 -7.57 14.89 -5.65
CA ALA A 129 -8.61 15.89 -5.40
C ALA A 129 -8.04 17.19 -4.79
N GLU A 130 -7.05 17.07 -3.90
CA GLU A 130 -6.31 18.21 -3.33
C GLU A 130 -5.59 19.01 -4.43
N VAL A 131 -4.82 18.32 -5.28
CA VAL A 131 -4.08 18.94 -6.38
C VAL A 131 -5.03 19.65 -7.34
N ASP A 132 -6.15 19.04 -7.72
CA ASP A 132 -7.12 19.65 -8.64
C ASP A 132 -7.80 20.89 -8.03
N ARG A 133 -8.08 20.85 -6.72
CA ARG A 133 -8.60 22.02 -6.01
C ARG A 133 -7.58 23.16 -5.97
N LEU A 134 -6.32 22.86 -5.67
CA LEU A 134 -5.24 23.84 -5.67
C LEU A 134 -5.02 24.43 -7.06
N ARG A 135 -5.01 23.60 -8.11
CA ARG A 135 -4.92 24.05 -9.51
C ARG A 135 -6.07 24.98 -9.87
N THR A 136 -7.28 24.64 -9.47
CA THR A 136 -8.47 25.48 -9.69
C THR A 136 -8.36 26.81 -8.95
N GLY A 137 -7.89 26.80 -7.70
CA GLY A 137 -7.66 28.01 -6.91
C GLY A 137 -6.58 28.91 -7.49
N VAL A 138 -5.43 28.35 -7.89
CA VAL A 138 -4.35 29.10 -8.55
C VAL A 138 -4.83 29.70 -9.85
N LYS A 139 -5.58 28.94 -10.67
CA LYS A 139 -6.18 29.44 -11.90
C LYS A 139 -7.15 30.59 -11.63
N ALA A 140 -8.02 30.48 -10.62
CA ALA A 140 -8.95 31.54 -10.27
C ALA A 140 -8.24 32.82 -9.79
N VAL A 141 -7.14 32.69 -9.03
CA VAL A 141 -6.30 33.83 -8.65
C VAL A 141 -5.62 34.44 -9.87
N ALA A 142 -5.08 33.62 -10.78
CA ALA A 142 -4.45 34.10 -12.01
C ALA A 142 -5.45 34.81 -12.94
N ASP A 143 -6.67 34.27 -13.08
CA ASP A 143 -7.74 34.82 -13.93
C ASP A 143 -8.37 36.08 -13.29
N GLY A 144 -8.44 36.14 -11.95
CA GLY A 144 -8.98 37.27 -11.18
C GLY A 144 -7.96 38.36 -10.84
N LEU A 145 -6.68 38.12 -11.11
CA LEU A 145 -5.66 39.16 -11.19
C LEU A 145 -5.94 40.02 -12.42
N ASP A 146 -6.91 40.93 -12.29
CA ASP A 146 -7.03 42.07 -13.19
C ASP A 146 -5.85 43.01 -12.89
N LEU A 147 -4.72 42.69 -13.51
CA LEU A 147 -3.49 43.46 -13.42
C LEU A 147 -3.69 44.90 -13.88
N ALA A 148 -4.74 45.20 -14.67
CA ALA A 148 -5.09 46.54 -15.10
C ALA A 148 -5.92 47.30 -14.05
N ALA A 149 -6.88 46.67 -13.36
CA ALA A 149 -7.58 47.32 -12.24
C ALA A 149 -6.68 47.57 -11.01
N ALA A 150 -5.63 46.75 -10.82
CA ALA A 150 -4.59 47.00 -9.82
C ALA A 150 -3.72 48.23 -10.15
N GLU A 151 -3.63 48.65 -11.43
CA GLU A 151 -2.91 49.87 -11.86
C GLU A 151 -3.59 51.14 -11.32
N ASP A 152 -4.92 51.20 -11.36
CA ASP A 152 -5.67 52.37 -10.92
C ASP A 152 -5.71 52.49 -9.38
N ALA A 153 -5.57 51.38 -8.66
CA ALA A 153 -5.68 51.33 -7.20
C ALA A 153 -4.35 51.48 -6.46
N ASN A 154 -3.20 51.27 -7.10
CA ASN A 154 -1.91 51.27 -6.40
C ASN A 154 -0.74 51.87 -7.23
N PRO A 155 -0.43 53.18 -7.06
CA PRO A 155 0.56 53.89 -7.88
C PRO A 155 2.01 53.41 -7.71
N TRP A 156 2.29 52.47 -6.81
CA TRP A 156 3.63 51.93 -6.55
C TRP A 156 3.92 50.60 -7.28
N LEU A 157 2.94 50.02 -7.99
CA LEU A 157 3.14 48.80 -8.79
C LEU A 157 3.74 49.13 -10.16
N THR A 158 5.04 48.90 -10.31
CA THR A 158 5.76 49.05 -11.59
C THR A 158 5.50 47.88 -12.54
N ALA A 159 5.83 48.06 -13.83
CA ALA A 159 5.72 47.02 -14.86
C ALA A 159 6.53 45.74 -14.55
N GLU A 160 7.66 45.87 -13.84
CA GLU A 160 8.46 44.72 -13.39
C GLU A 160 7.74 43.88 -12.34
N HIS A 161 7.04 44.50 -11.39
CA HIS A 161 6.24 43.77 -10.41
C HIS A 161 5.12 42.96 -11.09
N ARG A 162 4.55 43.48 -12.20
CA ARG A 162 3.53 42.78 -13.01
C ARG A 162 4.09 41.55 -13.72
N GLY A 163 5.23 41.69 -14.40
CA GLY A 163 5.90 40.58 -15.07
C GLY A 163 6.36 39.50 -14.10
N GLY A 164 6.81 39.89 -12.90
CA GLY A 164 7.19 38.98 -11.82
C GLY A 164 6.01 38.12 -11.34
N LEU A 165 4.87 38.74 -10.99
CA LEU A 165 3.70 38.02 -10.49
C LEU A 165 3.09 37.08 -11.53
N ALA A 166 2.98 37.51 -12.79
CA ALA A 166 2.48 36.67 -13.88
C ALA A 166 3.42 35.49 -14.19
N ASN A 167 4.74 35.72 -14.17
CA ASN A 167 5.72 34.63 -14.31
C ASN A 167 5.67 33.67 -13.12
N THR A 168 5.55 34.16 -11.89
CA THR A 168 5.44 33.30 -10.70
C THR A 168 4.16 32.46 -10.73
N ALA A 169 3.03 33.03 -11.15
CA ALA A 169 1.79 32.28 -11.33
C ALA A 169 1.92 31.19 -12.40
N THR A 170 2.56 31.52 -13.53
CA THR A 170 2.83 30.55 -14.61
C THR A 170 3.78 29.44 -14.13
N GLN A 171 4.86 29.79 -13.44
CA GLN A 171 5.81 28.83 -12.86
C GLN A 171 5.14 27.91 -11.84
N LEU A 172 4.24 28.43 -10.99
CA LEU A 172 3.49 27.61 -10.03
C LEU A 172 2.52 26.65 -10.73
N LEU A 173 1.85 27.11 -11.80
CA LEU A 173 0.99 26.25 -12.62
C LEU A 173 1.81 25.14 -13.31
N ASP A 174 2.98 25.46 -13.85
CA ASP A 174 3.89 24.49 -14.47
C ASP A 174 4.44 23.48 -13.44
N LEU A 175 4.76 23.93 -12.23
CA LEU A 175 5.24 23.06 -11.15
C LEU A 175 4.13 22.10 -10.67
N LEU A 176 2.89 22.60 -10.57
CA LEU A 176 1.72 21.78 -10.28
C LEU A 176 1.37 20.84 -11.42
N ALA A 177 1.60 21.22 -12.68
CA ALA A 177 1.40 20.35 -13.84
C ALA A 177 2.45 19.23 -13.89
N ALA A 178 3.71 19.55 -13.64
CA ALA A 178 4.83 18.59 -13.60
C ALA A 178 4.69 17.58 -12.44
N GLY A 179 4.12 17.99 -11.30
CA GLY A 179 3.87 17.10 -10.16
C GLY A 179 2.71 16.09 -10.35
N GLY A 180 1.91 16.21 -11.41
CA GLY A 180 0.77 15.34 -11.69
C GLY A 180 1.04 14.16 -12.63
N ALA A 181 2.29 13.98 -13.09
CA ALA A 181 2.68 12.92 -14.01
C ALA A 181 3.13 11.61 -13.31
N LEU A 182 2.67 11.37 -12.07
CA LEU A 182 2.95 10.16 -11.28
C LEU A 182 1.75 9.20 -11.25
#